data_AF-A0A268TSQ1-F1
#
_entry.id   AF-A0A268TSQ1-F1
#
_cell.length_a   1.000
_cell.length_b   1.000
_cell.length_c   1.000
_cell.angle_alpha   90.00
_cell.angle_beta   90.00
_cell.angle_gamma   90.00
#
_symmetry.space_group_name_H-M   'P 1'
#
loop_
_entity.id
_entity.type
_entity.pdbx_description
1 polymer ?
#
loop_
_entity_poly.entity_id
_entity_poly.type
_entity_poly.pdbx_seq_one_letter_code
_entity_poly.pdbx_strand_id
1 'polypeptide(L)'
;MKKILILLVFLIPAYAELPLYKIEGKCVDPKNFNERQKQVILYAYNYGAPKGLGYTMAAIAWKESCAGEYMVNFSDPSAGIYHAHIPGVIKKYGKYKDTSFIRNLVGELLMRDSEFASKVALDTLLYWQKRRDGNYKDMVKSYNKGFSWEKNKRIDKIAEAYYQDIRMNVLKLRNFIPKYTKTHNNTLKIELENKNQNIKNTIKELQNTKTKPSSNQTKQEKFFIMPEP
;
A
#
# COMPACT_ATOMS: atom_id res chain seq x y z
N MET A 1 -17.96 -38.67 61.54
CA MET A 1 -17.78 -37.33 60.95
C MET A 1 -17.01 -37.48 59.65
N LYS A 2 -17.66 -37.37 58.48
CA LYS A 2 -17.01 -37.49 57.16
C LYS A 2 -16.30 -36.18 56.84
N LYS A 3 -14.98 -36.20 56.69
CA LYS A 3 -14.18 -35.07 56.21
C LYS A 3 -14.33 -34.99 54.68
N ILE A 4 -15.02 -33.97 54.18
CA ILE A 4 -15.10 -33.68 52.74
C ILE A 4 -13.82 -32.92 52.37
N LEU A 5 -12.99 -33.55 51.52
CA LEU A 5 -11.82 -32.92 50.92
C LEU A 5 -12.28 -32.07 49.73
N ILE A 6 -12.31 -30.75 49.89
CA ILE A 6 -12.60 -29.82 48.79
C ILE A 6 -11.30 -29.67 47.98
N LEU A 7 -11.27 -30.29 46.79
CA LEU A 7 -10.22 -30.10 45.81
C LEU A 7 -10.46 -28.78 45.07
N LEU A 8 -9.75 -27.72 45.46
CA LEU A 8 -9.73 -26.45 44.74
C LEU A 8 -8.98 -26.62 43.42
N VAL A 9 -9.72 -26.86 42.34
CA VAL A 9 -9.19 -26.81 40.97
C VAL A 9 -9.00 -25.35 40.60
N PHE A 10 -7.76 -24.86 40.70
CA PHE A 10 -7.37 -23.59 40.09
C PHE A 10 -7.42 -23.73 38.57
N LEU A 11 -8.52 -23.29 37.96
CA LEU A 11 -8.60 -23.04 36.53
C LEU A 11 -7.67 -21.86 36.21
N ILE A 12 -6.45 -22.16 35.77
CA ILE A 12 -5.54 -21.14 35.24
C ILE A 12 -6.18 -20.63 33.94
N PRO A 13 -6.54 -19.33 33.83
CA PRO A 13 -7.00 -18.79 32.57
C PRO A 13 -5.88 -18.89 31.55
N ALA A 14 -6.10 -19.67 30.49
CA ALA A 14 -5.23 -19.70 29.33
C ALA A 14 -5.38 -18.36 28.60
N TYR A 15 -4.53 -17.39 28.93
CA TYR A 15 -4.45 -16.15 28.18
C TYR A 15 -3.82 -16.45 26.83
N ALA A 16 -4.54 -16.17 25.74
CA ALA A 16 -3.97 -16.19 24.41
C ALA A 16 -2.92 -15.08 24.31
N GLU A 17 -1.65 -15.45 24.25
CA GLU A 17 -0.57 -14.49 24.02
C GLU A 17 -0.68 -13.96 22.59
N LEU A 18 -0.59 -12.63 22.44
CA LEU A 18 -0.44 -12.02 21.12
C LEU A 18 0.86 -12.54 20.52
N PRO A 19 0.87 -13.03 19.26
CA PRO A 19 2.08 -13.57 18.64
C PRO A 19 3.01 -12.43 18.20
N LEU A 20 3.59 -11.71 19.17
CA LEU A 20 4.43 -10.53 18.95
C LEU A 20 5.66 -10.84 18.08
N TYR A 21 6.13 -12.08 18.07
CA TYR A 21 7.21 -12.54 17.18
C TYR A 21 6.88 -12.40 15.68
N LYS A 22 5.60 -12.28 15.32
CA LYS A 22 5.15 -12.03 13.94
C LYS A 22 5.13 -10.55 13.55
N ILE A 23 5.44 -9.65 14.49
CA ILE A 23 5.37 -8.20 14.29
C ILE A 23 6.79 -7.64 14.17
N GLU A 24 7.21 -7.34 12.95
CA GLU A 24 8.47 -6.62 12.71
C GLU A 24 8.20 -5.10 12.64
N GLY A 25 8.56 -4.39 13.70
CA GLY A 25 8.33 -2.93 13.83
C GLY A 25 9.22 -2.02 12.98
N LYS A 26 9.87 -2.54 11.92
CA LYS A 26 10.76 -1.76 11.04
C LYS A 26 10.44 -2.06 9.59
N CYS A 27 10.40 -1.01 8.75
CA CYS A 27 10.31 -1.20 7.32
C CYS A 27 11.58 -1.90 6.81
N VAL A 28 11.41 -2.94 5.99
CA VAL A 28 12.53 -3.65 5.38
C VAL A 28 13.22 -2.78 4.32
N ASP A 29 14.49 -3.08 4.03
CA ASP A 29 15.26 -2.41 2.97
C ASP A 29 14.70 -2.77 1.57
N PRO A 30 14.78 -1.89 0.55
CA PRO A 30 14.12 -2.13 -0.73
C PRO A 30 14.56 -3.40 -1.45
N LYS A 31 15.80 -3.86 -1.20
CA LYS A 31 16.30 -5.14 -1.72
C LYS A 31 15.50 -6.37 -1.21
N ASN A 32 14.82 -6.22 -0.07
CA ASN A 32 14.05 -7.25 0.62
C ASN A 32 12.53 -7.02 0.52
N PHE A 33 12.07 -6.07 -0.29
CA PHE A 33 10.64 -5.86 -0.46
C PHE A 33 9.95 -7.13 -0.98
N ASN A 34 8.79 -7.44 -0.41
CA ASN A 34 7.87 -8.41 -1.00
C ASN A 34 7.22 -7.81 -2.28
N GLU A 35 6.56 -8.63 -3.10
CA GLU A 35 5.99 -8.16 -4.37
C GLU A 35 4.98 -7.01 -4.20
N ARG A 36 4.16 -7.04 -3.14
CA ARG A 36 3.19 -5.97 -2.84
C ARG A 36 3.89 -4.64 -2.57
N GLN A 37 4.95 -4.64 -1.76
CA GLN A 37 5.75 -3.45 -1.47
C GLN A 37 6.42 -2.91 -2.75
N LYS A 38 6.95 -3.79 -3.62
CA LYS A 38 7.53 -3.36 -4.90
C LYS A 38 6.49 -2.67 -5.79
N GLN A 39 5.28 -3.22 -5.86
CA GLN A 39 4.16 -2.64 -6.60
C GLN A 39 3.75 -1.28 -6.03
N VAL A 40 3.60 -1.16 -4.71
CA VAL A 40 3.26 0.12 -4.05
C VAL A 40 4.31 1.19 -4.32
N ILE A 41 5.60 0.85 -4.24
CA ILE A 41 6.70 1.79 -4.51
C ILE A 41 6.71 2.24 -5.97
N LEU A 42 6.53 1.30 -6.91
CA LEU A 42 6.49 1.64 -8.34
C LEU A 42 5.25 2.48 -8.67
N TYR A 43 4.10 2.15 -8.09
CA TYR A 43 2.87 2.91 -8.20
C TYR A 43 3.05 4.35 -7.68
N ALA A 44 3.55 4.51 -6.46
CA ALA A 44 3.78 5.83 -5.85
C ALA A 44 4.79 6.67 -6.67
N TYR A 45 5.84 6.03 -7.18
CA TYR A 45 6.79 6.66 -8.09
C TYR A 45 6.11 7.18 -9.36
N ASN A 46 5.36 6.32 -10.03
CA ASN A 46 4.68 6.68 -11.28
C ASN A 46 3.62 7.78 -11.06
N TYR A 47 2.90 7.75 -9.94
CA TYR A 47 1.88 8.76 -9.61
C TYR A 47 2.49 10.15 -9.46
N GLY A 48 3.65 10.26 -8.78
CA GLY A 48 4.33 11.54 -8.57
C GLY A 48 5.21 12.01 -9.73
N ALA A 49 5.64 11.11 -10.61
CA ALA A 49 6.61 11.40 -11.67
C ALA A 49 6.18 12.54 -12.62
N PRO A 50 4.92 12.66 -13.08
CA PRO A 50 4.47 13.76 -13.93
C PRO A 50 4.62 15.16 -13.32
N LYS A 51 4.78 15.24 -11.99
CA LYS A 51 5.01 16.49 -11.26
C LYS A 51 6.44 16.63 -10.72
N GLY A 52 7.36 15.76 -11.14
CA GLY A 52 8.74 15.73 -10.64
C GLY A 52 8.88 15.21 -9.20
N LEU A 53 7.83 14.61 -8.64
CA LEU A 53 7.77 14.15 -7.25
C LEU A 53 7.78 12.63 -7.11
N GLY A 54 8.07 11.87 -8.16
CA GLY A 54 8.00 10.40 -8.16
C GLY A 54 8.82 9.75 -7.05
N TYR A 55 10.12 10.02 -6.99
CA TYR A 55 10.97 9.48 -5.91
C TYR A 55 10.54 9.97 -4.52
N THR A 56 10.02 11.19 -4.42
CA THR A 56 9.53 11.75 -3.15
C THR A 56 8.28 11.00 -2.68
N MET A 57 7.30 10.77 -3.56
CA MET A 57 6.10 10.01 -3.23
C MET A 57 6.45 8.57 -2.85
N ALA A 58 7.33 7.90 -3.60
CA ALA A 58 7.79 6.55 -3.25
C ALA A 58 8.53 6.52 -1.89
N ALA A 59 9.36 7.52 -1.60
CA ALA A 59 10.07 7.62 -0.31
C ALA A 59 9.12 7.86 0.87
N ILE A 60 8.07 8.67 0.68
CA ILE A 60 7.03 8.90 1.69
C ILE A 60 6.19 7.64 1.89
N ALA A 61 5.76 6.96 0.81
CA ALA A 61 5.06 5.69 0.91
C ALA A 61 5.85 4.65 1.72
N TRP A 62 7.16 4.59 1.50
CA TRP A 62 8.03 3.74 2.29
C TRP A 62 8.13 4.19 3.76
N LYS A 63 8.31 5.49 4.01
CA LYS A 63 8.49 6.04 5.36
C LYS A 63 7.23 5.91 6.23
N GLU A 64 6.07 6.16 5.65
CA GLU A 64 4.80 6.25 6.38
C GLU A 64 4.20 4.86 6.61
N SER A 65 4.05 4.05 5.55
CA SER A 65 3.32 2.79 5.63
C SER A 65 4.19 1.54 5.42
N CYS A 66 5.52 1.67 5.41
CA CYS A 66 6.42 0.61 5.00
C CYS A 66 6.04 0.04 3.61
N ALA A 67 5.70 0.93 2.68
CA ALA A 67 5.22 0.59 1.34
C ALA A 67 3.90 -0.23 1.35
N GLY A 68 2.95 0.17 2.20
CA GLY A 68 1.59 -0.37 2.24
C GLY A 68 1.34 -1.50 3.24
N GLU A 69 2.33 -1.85 4.06
CA GLU A 69 2.18 -2.87 5.12
C GLU A 69 1.40 -2.33 6.32
N TYR A 70 1.70 -1.10 6.76
CA TYR A 70 1.09 -0.48 7.93
C TYR A 70 0.31 0.77 7.56
N MET A 71 -0.98 0.59 7.30
CA MET A 71 -1.82 1.61 6.66
C MET A 71 -2.51 2.58 7.64
N VAL A 72 -2.31 2.41 8.95
CA VAL A 72 -2.95 3.21 10.00
C VAL A 72 -1.90 3.68 10.99
N ASN A 73 -1.99 4.95 11.38
CA ASN A 73 -1.24 5.50 12.50
C ASN A 73 -2.21 5.89 13.63
N PHE A 74 -2.02 5.29 14.80
CA PHE A 74 -2.85 5.58 15.97
C PHE A 74 -2.35 6.76 16.80
N SER A 75 -1.09 7.17 16.66
CA SER A 75 -0.51 8.31 17.39
C SER A 75 -0.92 9.65 16.77
N ASP A 76 -1.12 9.66 15.46
CA ASP A 76 -1.60 10.80 14.68
C ASP A 76 -2.68 10.28 13.73
N PRO A 77 -3.97 10.71 13.85
CA PRO A 77 -5.10 10.13 13.14
C PRO A 77 -4.94 10.28 11.63
N SER A 78 -4.24 9.32 11.04
CA SER A 78 -3.80 9.33 9.65
C SER A 78 -3.80 7.91 9.09
N ALA A 79 -4.03 7.79 7.79
CA ALA A 79 -4.21 6.50 7.14
C ALA A 79 -3.78 6.49 5.67
N GLY A 80 -3.72 5.30 5.09
CA GLY A 80 -3.36 5.05 3.69
C GLY A 80 -1.87 4.93 3.47
N ILE A 81 -1.45 4.79 2.20
CA ILE A 81 -0.05 4.55 1.83
C ILE A 81 0.89 5.67 2.33
N TYR A 82 0.38 6.90 2.42
CA TYR A 82 1.17 8.10 2.74
C TYR A 82 0.80 8.72 4.10
N HIS A 83 0.03 7.98 4.94
CA HIS A 83 -0.50 8.46 6.22
C HIS A 83 -1.06 9.88 6.13
N ALA A 84 -2.07 10.08 5.28
CA ALA A 84 -2.71 11.39 5.16
C ALA A 84 -3.47 11.73 6.45
N HIS A 85 -3.22 12.91 7.01
CA HIS A 85 -3.88 13.38 8.23
C HIS A 85 -5.39 13.53 8.02
N ILE A 86 -6.18 12.63 8.60
CA ILE A 86 -7.61 12.45 8.33
C ILE A 86 -8.42 13.73 8.59
N PRO A 87 -8.25 14.46 9.72
CA PRO A 87 -8.95 15.72 9.92
C PRO A 87 -8.65 16.76 8.83
N GLY A 88 -7.42 16.74 8.30
CA GLY A 88 -7.01 17.60 7.19
C GLY A 88 -7.72 17.23 5.89
N VAL A 89 -7.88 15.94 5.62
CA VAL A 89 -8.62 15.43 4.46
C VAL A 89 -10.11 15.80 4.57
N ILE A 90 -10.74 15.59 5.73
CA ILE A 90 -12.13 15.97 5.96
C ILE A 90 -12.34 17.46 5.71
N LYS A 91 -11.46 18.31 6.26
CA LYS A 91 -11.54 19.76 6.07
C LYS A 91 -11.40 20.19 4.62
N LYS A 92 -10.57 19.49 3.83
CA LYS A 92 -10.23 19.89 2.45
C LYS A 92 -11.18 19.31 1.40
N TYR A 93 -11.61 18.07 1.55
CA TYR A 93 -12.39 17.34 0.54
C TYR A 93 -13.82 17.01 0.98
N GLY A 94 -14.12 17.12 2.27
CA GLY A 94 -15.43 16.81 2.83
C GLY A 94 -16.33 18.04 3.02
N LYS A 95 -17.63 17.78 3.14
CA LYS A 95 -18.62 18.74 3.67
C LYS A 95 -19.08 18.38 5.08
N TYR A 96 -18.56 17.28 5.62
CA TYR A 96 -18.96 16.71 6.90
C TYR A 96 -18.20 17.35 8.05
N LYS A 97 -18.84 17.39 9.22
CA LYS A 97 -18.14 17.74 10.47
C LYS A 97 -17.12 16.66 10.81
N ASP A 98 -16.01 17.09 11.40
CA ASP A 98 -14.98 16.19 11.88
C ASP A 98 -15.45 15.45 13.15
N THR A 99 -15.89 14.20 12.98
CA THR A 99 -16.34 13.32 14.07
C THR A 99 -15.60 11.97 13.98
N SER A 100 -15.53 11.21 15.07
CA SER A 100 -14.87 9.90 15.09
C SER A 100 -15.42 8.94 14.03
N PHE A 101 -16.74 8.95 13.80
CA PHE A 101 -17.36 8.14 12.75
C PHE A 101 -16.89 8.54 11.35
N ILE A 102 -16.88 9.84 11.04
CA ILE A 102 -16.38 10.34 9.74
C ILE A 102 -14.88 10.05 9.59
N ARG A 103 -14.09 10.16 10.66
CA ARG A 103 -12.66 9.79 10.63
C ARG A 103 -12.45 8.32 10.27
N ASN A 104 -13.29 7.41 10.79
CA ASN A 104 -13.24 5.99 10.43
C ASN A 104 -13.55 5.78 8.94
N LEU A 105 -14.60 6.43 8.42
CA LEU A 105 -14.96 6.31 6.99
C LEU A 105 -13.87 6.86 6.06
N VAL A 106 -13.30 8.02 6.40
CA VAL A 106 -12.23 8.63 5.60
C VAL A 106 -10.94 7.83 5.72
N GLY A 107 -10.63 7.31 6.91
CA GLY A 107 -9.49 6.41 7.13
C GLY A 107 -9.61 5.15 6.28
N GLU A 108 -10.78 4.50 6.29
CA GLU A 108 -11.09 3.34 5.44
C GLU A 108 -10.91 3.67 3.95
N LEU A 109 -11.46 4.80 3.49
CA LEU A 109 -11.33 5.25 2.11
C LEU A 109 -9.86 5.42 1.72
N LEU A 110 -9.04 6.08 2.55
CA LEU A 110 -7.60 6.27 2.31
C LEU A 110 -6.83 4.94 2.27
N MET A 111 -7.33 3.90 2.95
CA MET A 111 -6.70 2.58 2.95
C MET A 111 -7.04 1.76 1.71
N ARG A 112 -8.30 1.78 1.26
CA ARG A 112 -8.74 0.97 0.10
C ARG A 112 -8.49 1.66 -1.23
N ASP A 113 -8.56 2.98 -1.28
CA ASP A 113 -8.45 3.77 -2.50
C ASP A 113 -7.06 4.41 -2.59
N SER A 114 -6.14 3.67 -3.19
CA SER A 114 -4.75 4.11 -3.38
C SER A 114 -4.63 5.34 -4.28
N GLU A 115 -5.58 5.53 -5.21
CA GLU A 115 -5.62 6.70 -6.09
C GLU A 115 -6.00 7.94 -5.29
N PHE A 116 -7.07 7.85 -4.50
CA PHE A 116 -7.47 8.94 -3.62
C PHE A 116 -6.36 9.30 -2.62
N ALA A 117 -5.76 8.30 -1.96
CA ALA A 117 -4.65 8.54 -1.04
C ALA A 117 -3.44 9.22 -1.72
N SER A 118 -3.10 8.80 -2.94
CA SER A 118 -2.02 9.41 -3.73
C SER A 118 -2.34 10.84 -4.15
N LYS A 119 -3.60 11.10 -4.54
CA LYS A 119 -4.08 12.44 -4.85
C LYS A 119 -3.94 13.37 -3.65
N VAL A 120 -4.38 12.94 -2.47
CA VAL A 120 -4.30 13.72 -1.23
C VAL A 120 -2.85 14.05 -0.89
N ALA A 121 -1.95 13.07 -0.97
CA ALA A 121 -0.53 13.26 -0.70
C ALA A 121 0.12 14.22 -1.71
N LEU A 122 -0.12 14.02 -3.01
CA LEU A 122 0.41 14.86 -4.07
C LEU A 122 -0.11 16.30 -3.98
N ASP A 123 -1.41 16.50 -3.77
CA ASP A 123 -1.99 17.84 -3.60
C ASP A 123 -1.39 18.56 -2.37
N THR A 124 -1.06 17.81 -1.31
CA THR A 124 -0.42 18.35 -0.11
C THR A 124 1.04 18.74 -0.37
N LEU A 125 1.80 17.91 -1.07
CA LEU A 125 3.17 18.23 -1.48
C LEU A 125 3.20 19.46 -2.39
N LEU A 126 2.32 19.53 -3.39
CA LEU A 126 2.23 20.67 -4.31
C LEU A 126 1.84 21.97 -3.59
N TYR A 127 0.91 21.89 -2.63
CA TYR A 127 0.59 23.02 -1.76
C TYR A 127 1.83 23.53 -1.02
N TRP A 128 2.59 22.63 -0.39
CA TRP A 128 3.79 23.00 0.36
C TRP A 128 4.92 23.46 -0.55
N GLN A 129 5.09 22.85 -1.71
CA GLN A 129 6.08 23.27 -2.70
C GLN A 129 5.85 24.73 -3.10
N LYS A 130 4.59 25.09 -3.38
CA LYS A 130 4.21 26.48 -3.65
C LYS A 130 4.44 27.38 -2.44
N ARG A 131 4.04 26.93 -1.24
CA ARG A 131 4.12 27.74 -0.01
C ARG A 131 5.56 27.98 0.48
N ARG A 132 6.50 27.14 0.03
CA ARG A 132 7.94 27.15 0.38
C ARG A 132 8.82 27.60 -0.78
N ASP A 133 8.25 28.22 -1.80
CA ASP A 133 9.00 28.76 -2.95
C ASP A 133 9.92 27.73 -3.62
N GLY A 134 9.46 26.48 -3.70
CA GLY A 134 10.21 25.36 -4.28
C GLY A 134 11.30 24.77 -3.38
N ASN A 135 11.49 25.25 -2.14
CA ASN A 135 12.44 24.66 -1.20
C ASN A 135 12.03 23.22 -0.84
N TYR A 136 12.78 22.25 -1.37
CA TYR A 136 12.48 20.83 -1.21
C TYR A 136 12.51 20.37 0.25
N LYS A 137 13.50 20.83 1.03
CA LYS A 137 13.64 20.46 2.44
C LYS A 137 12.44 20.95 3.24
N ASP A 138 12.09 22.22 3.09
CA ASP A 138 10.98 22.80 3.83
C ASP A 138 9.62 22.27 3.37
N MET A 139 9.49 21.92 2.09
CA MET A 139 8.32 21.21 1.56
C MET A 139 8.13 19.87 2.29
N VAL A 140 9.18 19.04 2.39
CA VAL A 140 9.12 17.73 3.06
C VAL A 140 8.89 17.88 4.57
N LYS A 141 9.56 18.83 5.23
CA LYS A 141 9.33 19.17 6.64
C LYS A 141 7.87 19.57 6.89
N SER A 142 7.29 20.35 5.99
CA SER A 142 5.90 20.78 6.09
C SER A 142 4.88 19.73 5.71
N TYR A 143 5.23 18.76 4.86
CA TYR A 143 4.41 17.57 4.68
C TYR A 143 4.19 16.86 6.01
N ASN A 144 5.26 16.70 6.82
CA ASN A 144 5.20 16.01 8.10
C ASN A 144 4.61 16.84 9.26
N LYS A 145 4.96 18.13 9.37
CA LYS A 145 4.61 18.98 10.53
C LYS A 145 3.87 20.28 10.21
N GLY A 146 3.49 20.50 8.96
CA GLY A 146 2.81 21.72 8.54
C GLY A 146 3.60 22.99 8.87
N PHE A 147 2.95 23.96 9.51
CA PHE A 147 3.58 25.21 10.02
C PHE A 147 4.19 25.07 11.43
N SER A 148 3.94 23.95 12.13
CA SER A 148 4.30 23.85 13.55
C SER A 148 5.81 23.79 13.79
N TRP A 149 6.58 23.28 12.82
CA TRP A 149 8.02 23.17 12.93
C TRP A 149 8.72 24.54 12.96
N GLU A 150 8.16 25.57 12.31
CA GLU A 150 8.73 26.92 12.31
C GLU A 150 8.67 27.59 13.68
N LYS A 151 7.69 27.19 14.50
CA LYS A 151 7.38 27.86 15.77
C LYS A 151 7.97 27.14 16.98
N ASN A 152 8.51 25.93 16.80
CA ASN A 152 8.92 25.09 17.91
C ASN A 152 10.18 24.27 17.55
N LYS A 153 11.29 24.58 18.22
CA LYS A 153 12.60 23.93 18.00
C LYS A 153 12.58 22.41 18.18
N ARG A 154 11.73 21.87 19.07
CA ARG A 154 11.58 20.41 19.23
C ARG A 154 10.87 19.80 18.03
N ILE A 155 9.82 20.45 17.54
CA ILE A 155 9.09 20.01 16.35
C ILE A 155 9.95 20.15 15.10
N ASP A 156 10.76 21.21 15.01
CA ASP A 156 11.75 21.40 13.95
C ASP A 156 12.74 20.25 13.85
N LYS A 157 13.30 19.80 14.98
CA LYS A 157 14.19 18.63 15.02
C LYS A 157 13.50 17.36 14.49
N ILE A 158 12.22 17.15 14.81
CA ILE A 158 11.44 16.01 14.33
C ILE A 158 11.23 16.12 12.81
N ALA A 159 10.83 17.30 12.32
CA ALA A 159 10.64 17.53 10.89
C ALA A 159 11.95 17.38 10.11
N GLU A 160 13.06 17.85 10.67
CA GLU A 160 14.41 17.69 10.09
C GLU A 160 14.78 16.21 9.98
N ALA A 161 14.61 15.43 11.06
CA ALA A 161 14.87 14.00 11.03
C ALA A 161 14.03 13.29 9.96
N TYR A 162 12.74 13.65 9.86
CA TYR A 162 11.87 13.14 8.80
C TYR A 162 12.40 13.48 7.41
N TYR A 163 12.83 14.72 7.17
CA TYR A 163 13.45 15.12 5.89
C TYR A 163 14.70 14.29 5.56
N GLN A 164 15.58 14.07 6.55
CA GLN A 164 16.78 13.25 6.34
C GLN A 164 16.43 11.80 5.99
N ASP A 165 15.42 11.22 6.64
CA ASP A 165 14.91 9.88 6.29
C ASP A 165 14.39 9.83 4.86
N ILE A 166 13.58 10.81 4.44
CA ILE A 166 13.07 10.89 3.07
C ILE A 166 14.23 11.03 2.06
N ARG A 167 15.23 11.87 2.35
CA ARG A 167 16.41 12.03 1.50
C ARG A 167 17.16 10.71 1.34
N MET A 168 17.38 9.96 2.43
CA MET A 168 18.04 8.66 2.38
C MET A 168 17.21 7.61 1.62
N ASN A 169 15.89 7.62 1.82
CA ASN A 169 14.97 6.74 1.10
C ASN A 169 14.99 7.03 -0.41
N VAL A 170 14.97 8.30 -0.82
CA VAL A 170 15.10 8.69 -2.24
C VAL A 170 16.39 8.13 -2.85
N LEU A 171 17.52 8.22 -2.16
CA LEU A 171 18.80 7.70 -2.66
C LEU A 171 18.77 6.18 -2.86
N LYS A 172 18.22 5.44 -1.89
CA LYS A 172 18.06 3.98 -2.03
C LYS A 172 17.11 3.61 -3.16
N LEU A 173 15.99 4.33 -3.28
CA LEU A 173 14.98 4.08 -4.30
C LEU A 173 15.47 4.42 -5.72
N ARG A 174 16.34 5.42 -5.89
CA ARG A 174 17.02 5.71 -7.16
C ARG A 174 17.85 4.54 -7.68
N ASN A 175 18.42 3.74 -6.79
CA ASN A 175 19.16 2.53 -7.17
C ASN A 175 18.24 1.32 -7.38
N PHE A 176 17.12 1.26 -6.66
CA PHE A 176 16.20 0.14 -6.66
C PHE A 176 15.21 0.17 -7.86
N ILE A 177 14.50 1.28 -8.05
CA ILE A 177 13.37 1.38 -8.99
C ILE A 177 13.80 1.07 -10.43
N PRO A 178 14.86 1.68 -11.01
CA PRO A 178 15.25 1.39 -12.39
C PRO A 178 15.61 -0.08 -12.63
N LYS A 179 16.27 -0.73 -11.65
CA LYS A 179 16.63 -2.15 -11.72
C LYS A 179 15.37 -3.01 -11.70
N TYR A 180 14.47 -2.73 -10.76
CA TYR A 180 13.21 -3.45 -10.65
C TYR A 180 12.35 -3.29 -11.91
N THR A 181 12.17 -2.08 -12.42
CA THR A 181 11.39 -1.82 -13.64
C THR A 181 11.97 -2.55 -14.86
N LYS A 182 13.30 -2.54 -15.03
CA LYS A 182 13.95 -3.28 -16.13
C LYS A 182 13.70 -4.78 -16.02
N THR A 183 13.92 -5.37 -14.84
CA THR A 183 13.70 -6.81 -14.62
C THR A 183 12.23 -7.17 -14.82
N HIS A 184 11.31 -6.40 -14.25
CA HIS A 184 9.88 -6.63 -14.34
C HIS A 184 9.38 -6.55 -15.79
N ASN A 185 9.79 -5.53 -16.55
CA ASN A 185 9.42 -5.39 -17.96
C ASN A 185 9.97 -6.53 -18.82
N ASN A 186 11.19 -7.00 -18.54
CA ASN A 186 11.76 -8.15 -19.24
C ASN A 186 10.99 -9.44 -18.93
N THR A 187 10.65 -9.69 -17.66
CA THR A 187 9.84 -10.84 -17.25
C THR A 187 8.45 -10.81 -17.89
N LEU A 188 7.77 -9.65 -17.87
CA LEU A 188 6.48 -9.46 -18.54
C LEU A 188 6.56 -9.72 -20.04
N LYS A 189 7.62 -9.23 -20.69
CA LYS A 189 7.84 -9.47 -22.13
C LYS A 189 7.98 -10.96 -22.44
N ILE A 190 8.79 -11.68 -21.66
CA ILE A 190 8.96 -13.13 -21.80
C ILE A 190 7.63 -13.86 -21.57
N GLU A 191 6.87 -13.47 -20.55
CA GLU A 191 5.57 -14.09 -20.25
C GLU A 191 4.55 -13.85 -21.38
N LEU A 192 4.51 -12.63 -21.94
CA LEU A 192 3.66 -12.30 -23.08
C LEU A 192 4.08 -13.07 -24.34
N GLU A 193 5.39 -13.19 -24.60
CA GLU A 193 5.91 -13.98 -25.71
C GLU A 193 5.52 -15.46 -25.58
N ASN A 194 5.65 -16.04 -24.38
CA ASN A 194 5.25 -17.42 -24.10
C ASN A 194 3.74 -17.62 -24.28
N LYS A 195 2.90 -16.71 -23.75
CA LYS A 195 1.44 -16.76 -23.96
C LYS A 195 1.09 -16.69 -25.45
N ASN A 196 1.75 -15.81 -26.20
CA ASN A 196 1.53 -15.69 -27.64
C ASN A 196 1.94 -16.96 -28.41
N GLN A 197 3.03 -17.63 -28.01
CA GLN A 197 3.42 -18.91 -28.62
C GLN A 197 2.43 -20.02 -28.29
N ASN A 198 1.95 -20.09 -27.04
CA ASN A 198 0.93 -21.06 -26.66
C ASN A 198 -0.36 -20.87 -27.47
N ILE A 199 -0.82 -19.62 -27.62
CA ILE A 199 -1.99 -19.31 -28.46
C ILE A 199 -1.76 -19.74 -29.91
N LYS A 200 -0.58 -19.47 -30.50
CA LYS A 200 -0.24 -19.91 -31.86
C LYS A 200 -0.27 -21.43 -32.00
N ASN A 201 0.27 -22.16 -31.03
CA ASN A 201 0.26 -23.62 -31.02
C ASN A 201 -1.17 -24.17 -30.92
N THR A 202 -1.98 -23.63 -30.00
CA THR A 202 -3.40 -24.00 -29.88
C THR A 202 -4.19 -23.72 -31.16
N ILE A 203 -3.97 -22.57 -31.82
CA ILE A 203 -4.62 -22.27 -33.10
C ILE A 203 -4.22 -23.29 -34.17
N LYS A 204 -2.93 -23.65 -34.24
CA LYS A 204 -2.42 -24.65 -35.19
C LYS A 204 -3.03 -26.03 -34.94
N GLU A 205 -3.17 -26.44 -33.68
CA GLU A 205 -3.86 -27.69 -33.30
C GLU A 205 -5.35 -27.67 -33.67
N LEU A 206 -6.03 -26.55 -33.45
CA LEU A 206 -7.44 -26.36 -33.82
C LEU A 206 -7.66 -26.38 -35.35
N GLN A 207 -6.70 -25.88 -36.13
CA GLN A 207 -6.74 -25.95 -37.59
C GLN A 207 -6.48 -27.38 -38.10
N ASN A 208 -5.57 -28.11 -37.44
CA ASN A 208 -5.25 -29.51 -37.77
C ASN A 208 -6.36 -30.50 -37.36
N THR A 209 -7.18 -30.15 -36.37
CA THR A 209 -8.34 -30.95 -35.94
C THR A 209 -9.57 -30.71 -36.83
N LYS A 210 -9.71 -29.53 -37.45
CA LYS A 210 -10.76 -29.25 -38.46
C LYS A 210 -10.56 -29.96 -39.81
N THR A 211 -9.41 -30.57 -40.06
CA THR A 211 -9.09 -31.29 -41.30
C THR A 211 -9.26 -32.82 -41.22
N LYS A 212 -9.73 -33.35 -40.07
CA LYS A 212 -10.22 -34.74 -39.97
C LYS A 212 -11.75 -34.75 -39.89
N PRO A 213 -12.47 -35.46 -40.79
CA PRO A 213 -13.91 -35.64 -40.65
C PRO A 213 -14.17 -36.57 -39.46
N SER A 214 -14.71 -36.03 -38.37
CA SER A 214 -15.24 -36.82 -37.25
C SER A 214 -16.76 -36.95 -37.43
N SER A 215 -17.20 -38.13 -37.82
CA SER A 215 -18.59 -38.56 -37.75
C SER A 215 -19.01 -38.77 -36.29
N ASN A 216 -20.22 -38.32 -35.95
CA ASN A 216 -21.06 -38.75 -34.80
C ASN A 216 -20.54 -38.38 -33.40
N GLN A 217 -21.33 -38.03 -32.39
CA GLN A 217 -22.78 -37.98 -32.16
C GLN A 217 -23.00 -37.04 -30.96
N THR A 218 -23.97 -36.14 -31.04
CA THR A 218 -24.32 -35.20 -29.97
C THR A 218 -25.04 -35.94 -28.85
N LYS A 219 -24.44 -36.04 -27.67
CA LYS A 219 -25.14 -36.45 -26.44
C LYS A 219 -25.42 -35.20 -25.62
N GLN A 220 -26.68 -34.81 -25.57
CA GLN A 220 -27.19 -33.70 -24.76
C GLN A 220 -27.09 -34.09 -23.27
N GLU A 221 -26.20 -33.44 -22.53
CA GLU A 221 -26.22 -33.48 -21.06
C GLU A 221 -27.18 -32.41 -20.53
N LYS A 222 -28.17 -32.84 -19.74
CA LYS A 222 -29.09 -31.95 -19.03
C LYS A 222 -28.36 -31.38 -17.81
N PHE A 223 -28.22 -30.05 -17.77
CA PHE A 223 -27.76 -29.32 -16.59
C PHE A 223 -28.83 -29.39 -15.49
N PHE A 224 -28.44 -29.88 -14.32
CA PHE A 224 -29.21 -29.76 -13.09
C PHE A 224 -28.94 -28.37 -12.49
N ILE A 225 -30.00 -27.56 -12.38
CA ILE A 225 -29.97 -26.25 -11.73
C ILE A 225 -30.53 -26.42 -10.33
N MET A 226 -29.71 -26.09 -9.33
CA MET A 226 -30.09 -26.07 -7.91
C MET A 226 -31.03 -24.87 -7.67
N PRO A 227 -32.20 -25.02 -7.06
CA PRO A 227 -33.05 -23.87 -6.73
C PRO A 227 -32.45 -23.11 -5.54
N GLU A 228 -32.44 -21.78 -5.63
CA GLU A 228 -32.02 -20.89 -4.55
C GLU A 228 -33.03 -20.87 -3.39
N PRO A 229 -32.57 -20.56 -2.16
CA PRO A 229 -33.36 -20.65 -0.93
C PRO A 229 -34.52 -19.65 -0.81
#